data_AF-A0A543J2F4-F1
#
_entry.id   AF-A0A543J2F4-F1
#
_cell.length_a   1.000
_cell.length_b   1.000
_cell.length_c   1.000
_cell.angle_alpha   90.00
_cell.angle_beta   90.00
_cell.angle_gamma   90.00
#
_symmetry.space_group_name_H-M   'P 1'
#
loop_
_entity.id
_entity.type
_entity.pdbx_description
1 polymer ?
#
loop_
_entity_poly.entity_id
_entity_poly.type
_entity_poly.pdbx_seq_one_letter_code
_entity_poly.pdbx_strand_id
1 'polypeptide(L)'
;MPETTPSGATQTAPSVATASGQPRMAWLDALRGIGAMAVVAEHMLPWTAPSLRPYWFNLGMYGVLVFFLVSGYIIPASLEHRGDVRTFWVSRLFRLYPIYLLVIAAVLATAYWMPIRPAVQRDPSAVAAHLTMLMDVVNGAGVVDTMWTLSYEMVFYLLVTALFTAGLHRRSGPIAVAFGLVAVGTGLVVTAPLLPGPPAAVVSAVVFVAGLACLIGGRWRVQAAYLLGLMALVLLLTGARVIWFGAAILAVMFAGTAIHRWERGTGSLWPVAAVAVLVGVAPVWAPQAGWWWVRPGPWLTTLALAAATFAGAMALRRRRVPRALVWLGLISYSVYLLHHPLLRWVPEIVGDVRTADAAVQAAVIAGYLAVVLVLSRLTYGLVELPMQRLGRRIGARIAQRGKLAPGASLPGPARAETVTR
;
A
#
# COMPACT_ATOMS: atom_id res chain seq x y z
N MET A 1 5.96 -60.65 -23.07
CA MET A 1 6.24 -60.97 -21.65
C MET A 1 7.76 -61.11 -21.49
N PRO A 2 8.38 -60.68 -20.39
CA PRO A 2 8.17 -59.50 -19.51
C PRO A 2 9.45 -58.60 -19.52
N GLU A 3 9.37 -57.27 -19.40
CA GLU A 3 9.19 -56.44 -18.19
C GLU A 3 10.51 -56.19 -17.40
N THR A 4 10.92 -54.92 -17.31
CA THR A 4 11.38 -54.22 -16.08
C THR A 4 11.83 -52.79 -16.41
N THR A 5 10.93 -51.84 -16.17
CA THR A 5 11.27 -50.51 -15.64
C THR A 5 11.03 -50.55 -14.12
N PRO A 6 11.74 -49.74 -13.31
CA PRO A 6 11.14 -48.45 -12.95
C PRO A 6 12.18 -47.33 -12.82
N SER A 7 12.02 -46.24 -13.57
CA SER A 7 12.64 -44.95 -13.21
C SER A 7 11.55 -44.03 -12.68
N GLY A 8 11.56 -43.84 -11.36
CA GLY A 8 10.67 -42.92 -10.65
C GLY A 8 10.91 -41.48 -11.07
N ALA A 9 10.10 -41.00 -12.02
CA ALA A 9 9.97 -39.58 -12.30
C ALA A 9 9.24 -38.92 -11.11
N THR A 10 10.00 -38.16 -10.32
CA THR A 10 9.46 -37.27 -9.28
C THR A 10 8.60 -36.23 -9.98
N GLN A 11 7.27 -36.37 -9.90
CA GLN A 11 6.32 -35.37 -10.41
C GLN A 11 6.52 -34.06 -9.66
N THR A 12 7.18 -33.10 -10.32
CA THR A 12 7.19 -31.71 -9.89
C THR A 12 5.78 -31.14 -9.96
N ALA A 13 5.24 -30.75 -8.80
CA ALA A 13 3.93 -30.13 -8.66
C ALA A 13 3.73 -28.95 -9.63
N PRO A 14 2.51 -28.75 -10.17
CA PRO A 14 2.25 -27.75 -11.19
C PRO A 14 2.47 -26.34 -10.63
N SER A 15 3.39 -25.62 -11.27
CA SER A 15 3.44 -24.16 -11.23
C SER A 15 2.08 -23.64 -11.68
N VAL A 16 1.35 -22.96 -10.79
CA VAL A 16 0.13 -22.24 -11.16
C VAL A 16 0.54 -21.05 -12.03
N ALA A 17 0.70 -21.31 -13.33
CA ALA A 17 0.93 -20.29 -14.33
C ALA A 17 -0.33 -19.44 -14.48
N THR A 18 -0.26 -18.17 -14.09
CA THR A 18 -1.27 -17.19 -14.48
C THR A 18 -1.12 -16.88 -15.96
N ALA A 19 -2.23 -16.88 -16.71
CA ALA A 19 -2.32 -16.66 -18.17
C ALA A 19 -1.88 -15.27 -18.69
N SER A 20 -1.03 -14.56 -17.95
CA SER A 20 -0.21 -13.45 -18.43
C SER A 20 1.23 -13.84 -18.11
N GLY A 21 2.03 -14.15 -19.13
CA GLY A 21 3.33 -14.83 -19.05
C GLY A 21 4.48 -14.12 -18.32
N GLN A 22 4.24 -13.51 -17.16
CA GLN A 22 5.28 -13.19 -16.19
C GLN A 22 5.06 -13.97 -14.89
N PRO A 23 6.11 -14.63 -14.36
CA PRO A 23 6.05 -15.27 -13.06
C PRO A 23 5.68 -14.25 -11.99
N ARG A 24 4.67 -14.56 -11.18
CA ARG A 24 4.35 -13.77 -9.99
C ARG A 24 5.59 -13.66 -9.10
N MET A 25 5.93 -12.44 -8.69
CA MET A 25 7.14 -12.17 -7.90
C MET A 25 6.95 -12.61 -6.45
N ALA A 26 7.17 -13.89 -6.19
CA ALA A 26 6.95 -14.54 -4.89
C ALA A 26 7.66 -13.83 -3.71
N TRP A 27 8.83 -13.25 -3.95
CA TRP A 27 9.60 -12.53 -2.91
C TRP A 27 8.91 -11.23 -2.46
N LEU A 28 8.19 -10.54 -3.37
CA LEU A 28 7.41 -9.35 -3.02
C LEU A 28 6.15 -9.73 -2.24
N ASP A 29 5.50 -10.84 -2.61
CA ASP A 29 4.40 -11.38 -1.80
C ASP A 29 4.89 -11.72 -0.39
N ALA A 30 6.04 -12.39 -0.25
CA ALA A 30 6.63 -12.67 1.06
C ALA A 30 6.91 -11.40 1.89
N LEU A 31 7.48 -10.36 1.28
CA LEU A 31 7.68 -9.07 1.97
C LEU A 31 6.37 -8.45 2.47
N ARG A 32 5.29 -8.54 1.67
CA ARG A 32 3.95 -8.08 2.09
C ARG A 32 3.43 -8.90 3.27
N GLY A 33 3.65 -10.22 3.28
CA GLY A 33 3.28 -11.09 4.39
C GLY A 33 4.03 -10.71 5.67
N ILE A 34 5.35 -10.52 5.59
CA ILE A 34 6.19 -10.08 6.71
C ILE A 34 5.71 -8.72 7.24
N GLY A 35 5.46 -7.76 6.35
CA GLY A 35 4.97 -6.43 6.72
C GLY A 35 3.60 -6.50 7.43
N ALA A 36 2.67 -7.32 6.93
CA ALA A 36 1.36 -7.50 7.57
C ALA A 36 1.50 -8.04 8.99
N MET A 37 2.29 -9.09 9.17
CA MET A 37 2.47 -9.72 10.48
C MET A 37 3.19 -8.80 11.48
N ALA A 38 4.13 -7.98 11.02
CA ALA A 38 4.76 -6.96 11.87
C ALA A 38 3.74 -5.91 12.36
N VAL A 39 2.84 -5.45 11.50
CA VAL A 39 1.76 -4.52 11.89
C VAL A 39 0.77 -5.18 12.85
N VAL A 40 0.41 -6.44 12.61
CA VAL A 40 -0.45 -7.21 13.52
C VAL A 40 0.20 -7.29 14.91
N ALA A 41 1.48 -7.66 14.97
CA ALA A 41 2.23 -7.77 16.21
C ALA A 41 2.33 -6.42 16.95
N GLU A 42 2.59 -5.31 16.24
CA GLU A 42 2.62 -3.97 16.85
C GLU A 42 1.34 -3.61 17.59
N HIS A 43 0.19 -3.93 17.01
CA HIS A 43 -1.10 -3.61 17.63
C HIS A 43 -1.46 -4.61 18.71
N MET A 44 -1.14 -5.89 18.53
CA MET A 44 -1.51 -6.98 19.44
C MET A 44 -0.67 -6.99 20.73
N LEU A 45 0.66 -6.83 20.64
CA LEU A 45 1.57 -6.99 21.77
C LEU A 45 1.27 -6.08 22.97
N PRO A 46 0.95 -4.77 22.81
CA PRO A 46 0.60 -3.90 23.93
C PRO A 46 -0.57 -4.38 24.79
N TRP A 47 -1.45 -5.20 24.25
CA TRP A 47 -2.66 -5.68 24.92
C TRP A 47 -2.58 -7.15 25.35
N THR A 48 -1.53 -7.86 24.94
CA THR A 48 -1.40 -9.31 25.17
C THR A 48 -0.12 -9.67 25.91
N ALA A 49 1.04 -9.23 25.38
CA ALA A 49 2.35 -9.50 25.96
C ALA A 49 3.26 -8.27 25.79
N PRO A 50 3.05 -7.20 26.59
CA PRO A 50 3.77 -5.94 26.42
C PRO A 50 5.29 -6.07 26.53
N SER A 51 5.77 -7.03 27.32
CA SER A 51 7.19 -7.35 27.53
C SER A 51 7.90 -7.82 26.26
N LEU A 52 7.18 -8.36 25.28
CA LEU A 52 7.74 -8.82 24.01
C LEU A 52 7.82 -7.70 22.96
N ARG A 53 7.25 -6.52 23.23
CA ARG A 53 7.29 -5.40 22.28
C ARG A 53 8.70 -4.79 22.25
N PRO A 54 9.35 -4.72 21.08
CA PRO A 54 10.67 -4.10 20.98
C PRO A 54 10.57 -2.59 21.23
N TYR A 55 11.55 -2.04 21.95
CA TYR A 55 11.63 -0.61 22.25
C TYR A 55 12.69 0.12 21.41
N TRP A 56 13.63 -0.62 20.83
CA TRP A 56 14.76 -0.09 20.07
C TRP A 56 14.45 0.13 18.59
N PHE A 57 13.26 -0.27 18.12
CA PHE A 57 12.67 0.09 16.82
C PHE A 57 11.13 0.02 16.92
N ASN A 58 10.42 0.59 15.95
CA ASN A 58 8.96 0.54 15.88
C ASN A 58 8.53 -0.57 14.91
N LEU A 59 7.91 -1.64 15.43
CA LEU A 59 7.59 -2.85 14.67
C LEU A 59 6.49 -2.58 13.63
N GLY A 60 5.50 -1.77 13.95
CA GLY A 60 4.44 -1.39 13.02
C GLY A 60 4.96 -0.55 11.87
N MET A 61 5.76 0.48 12.17
CA MET A 61 6.36 1.33 11.16
C MET A 61 7.34 0.58 10.27
N TYR A 62 8.08 -0.39 10.81
CA TYR A 62 8.88 -1.30 10.01
C TYR A 62 8.01 -2.00 8.95
N GLY A 63 6.88 -2.58 9.34
CA GLY A 63 5.95 -3.23 8.43
C GLY A 63 5.37 -2.28 7.38
N VAL A 64 4.98 -1.07 7.80
CA VAL A 64 4.46 -0.01 6.91
C VAL A 64 5.49 0.43 5.86
N LEU A 65 6.75 0.64 6.25
CA LEU A 65 7.84 1.00 5.33
C LEU A 65 8.13 -0.11 4.32
N VAL A 66 8.14 -1.38 4.75
CA VAL A 66 8.28 -2.53 3.84
C VAL A 66 7.12 -2.57 2.84
N PHE A 67 5.88 -2.36 3.29
CA PHE A 67 4.71 -2.29 2.40
C PHE A 67 4.84 -1.18 1.36
N PHE A 68 5.24 0.03 1.78
CA PHE A 68 5.35 1.16 0.87
C PHE A 68 6.51 1.01 -0.12
N LEU A 69 7.64 0.40 0.27
CA LEU A 69 8.69 0.02 -0.68
C LEU A 69 8.17 -0.97 -1.73
N VAL A 70 7.43 -2.01 -1.31
CA VAL A 70 6.83 -2.98 -2.23
C VAL A 70 5.80 -2.33 -3.16
N SER A 71 4.93 -1.47 -2.63
CA SER A 71 3.94 -0.72 -3.42
C SER A 71 4.63 0.19 -4.45
N GLY A 72 5.66 0.92 -4.02
CA GLY A 72 6.50 1.75 -4.87
C GLY A 72 7.22 1.01 -5.99
N TYR A 73 7.66 -0.22 -5.72
CA TYR A 73 8.31 -1.10 -6.68
C TYR A 73 7.32 -1.66 -7.73
N ILE A 74 6.09 -2.01 -7.34
CA ILE A 74 5.12 -2.69 -8.22
C ILE A 74 4.18 -1.74 -8.96
N ILE A 75 3.68 -0.69 -8.30
CA ILE A 75 2.54 0.09 -8.82
C ILE A 75 2.90 0.80 -10.14
N PRO A 76 3.98 1.58 -10.27
CA PRO A 76 4.33 2.22 -11.53
C PRO A 76 4.63 1.21 -12.63
N ALA A 77 5.38 0.14 -12.32
CA ALA A 77 5.66 -0.95 -13.25
C ALA A 77 4.38 -1.62 -13.76
N SER A 78 3.35 -1.76 -12.93
CA SER A 78 2.06 -2.32 -13.33
C SER A 78 1.25 -1.42 -14.24
N LEU A 79 1.41 -0.09 -14.12
CA LEU A 79 0.78 0.88 -15.02
C LEU A 79 1.51 0.90 -16.36
N GLU A 80 2.85 0.94 -16.33
CA GLU A 80 3.71 0.88 -17.52
C GLU A 80 3.47 -0.40 -18.33
N HIS A 81 3.40 -1.56 -17.67
CA HIS A 81 3.16 -2.84 -18.34
C HIS A 81 1.78 -2.93 -19.02
N ARG A 82 0.75 -2.31 -18.41
CA ARG A 82 -0.60 -2.29 -19.00
C ARG A 82 -0.73 -1.26 -20.12
N GLY A 83 -0.02 -0.14 -20.03
CA GLY A 83 -0.08 0.98 -20.97
C GLY A 83 -1.41 1.76 -20.99
N ASP A 84 -2.40 1.33 -20.21
CA ASP A 84 -3.73 1.94 -20.15
C ASP A 84 -4.15 2.26 -18.71
N VAL A 85 -4.36 3.55 -18.47
CA VAL A 85 -4.79 4.11 -17.19
C VAL A 85 -6.18 3.59 -16.79
N ARG A 86 -7.09 3.38 -17.75
CA ARG A 86 -8.45 2.91 -17.44
C ARG A 86 -8.41 1.48 -16.89
N THR A 87 -7.73 0.59 -17.59
CA THR A 87 -7.53 -0.81 -17.16
C THR A 87 -6.80 -0.88 -15.81
N PHE A 88 -5.84 0.02 -15.59
CA PHE A 88 -5.16 0.16 -14.30
C PHE A 88 -6.16 0.49 -13.18
N TRP A 89 -6.94 1.57 -13.29
CA TRP A 89 -7.87 1.97 -12.24
C TRP A 89 -8.96 0.94 -11.97
N VAL A 90 -9.54 0.33 -13.01
CA VAL A 90 -10.49 -0.78 -12.86
C VAL A 90 -9.85 -1.91 -12.04
N SER A 91 -8.62 -2.31 -12.37
CA SER A 91 -7.92 -3.35 -11.61
C SER A 91 -7.66 -2.97 -10.16
N ARG A 92 -7.49 -1.68 -9.82
CA ARG A 92 -7.24 -1.20 -8.46
C ARG A 92 -8.52 -1.09 -7.65
N LEU A 93 -9.60 -0.56 -8.23
CA LEU A 93 -10.91 -0.48 -7.56
C LEU A 93 -11.40 -1.87 -7.12
N PHE A 94 -11.36 -2.84 -8.04
CA PHE A 94 -11.76 -4.23 -7.75
C PHE A 94 -10.79 -4.99 -6.83
N ARG A 95 -9.61 -4.43 -6.56
CA ARG A 95 -8.65 -4.99 -5.61
C ARG A 95 -8.82 -4.40 -4.21
N LEU A 96 -9.04 -3.09 -4.11
CA LEU A 96 -9.01 -2.36 -2.85
C LEU A 96 -10.39 -2.27 -2.18
N TYR A 97 -11.42 -1.85 -2.91
CA TYR A 97 -12.72 -1.50 -2.34
C TYR A 97 -13.51 -2.68 -1.76
N PRO A 98 -13.55 -3.89 -2.37
CA PRO A 98 -14.46 -4.94 -1.90
C PRO A 98 -14.29 -5.31 -0.42
N ILE A 99 -13.07 -5.65 -0.01
CA ILE A 99 -12.78 -5.99 1.40
C ILE A 99 -12.76 -4.74 2.30
N TYR A 100 -12.31 -3.59 1.78
CA TYR A 100 -12.33 -2.33 2.53
C TYR A 100 -13.77 -1.95 2.94
N LEU A 101 -14.71 -1.99 2.01
CA LEU A 101 -16.13 -1.72 2.26
C LEU A 101 -16.77 -2.79 3.16
N LEU A 102 -16.41 -4.08 2.96
CA LEU A 102 -16.89 -5.16 3.83
C LEU A 102 -16.46 -4.94 5.29
N VAL A 103 -15.20 -4.56 5.51
CA VAL A 103 -14.69 -4.29 6.87
C VAL A 103 -15.36 -3.07 7.48
N ILE A 104 -15.58 -2.00 6.71
CA ILE A 104 -16.36 -0.84 7.17
C ILE A 104 -17.78 -1.26 7.58
N ALA A 105 -18.47 -2.01 6.72
CA ALA A 105 -19.82 -2.49 7.00
C ALA A 105 -19.87 -3.38 8.25
N ALA A 106 -18.90 -4.29 8.43
CA ALA A 106 -18.80 -5.14 9.60
C ALA A 106 -18.59 -4.32 10.89
N VAL A 107 -17.68 -3.33 10.87
CA VAL A 107 -17.45 -2.47 12.04
C VAL A 107 -18.69 -1.64 12.38
N LEU A 108 -19.35 -1.07 11.36
CA LEU A 108 -20.61 -0.33 11.55
C LEU A 108 -21.73 -1.21 12.10
N ALA A 109 -21.87 -2.45 11.61
CA ALA A 109 -22.86 -3.41 12.12
C ALA A 109 -22.62 -3.74 13.60
N THR A 110 -21.37 -3.73 14.05
CA THR A 110 -21.01 -3.98 15.45
C THR A 110 -20.96 -2.72 16.32
N ALA A 111 -21.23 -1.54 15.77
CA ALA A 111 -20.98 -0.26 16.44
C ALA A 111 -21.84 -0.04 17.70
N TYR A 112 -22.96 -0.75 17.83
CA TYR A 112 -23.79 -0.74 19.04
C TYR A 112 -23.06 -1.37 20.23
N TRP A 113 -22.41 -2.51 20.02
CA TRP A 113 -21.65 -3.21 21.08
C TRP A 113 -20.25 -2.64 21.24
N MET A 114 -19.61 -2.26 20.13
CA MET A 114 -18.24 -1.75 20.08
C MET A 114 -18.24 -0.34 19.48
N PRO A 115 -18.42 0.70 20.32
CA PRO A 115 -18.53 2.08 19.85
C PRO A 115 -17.33 2.49 18.99
N ILE A 116 -17.62 3.14 17.86
CA ILE A 116 -16.59 3.71 16.99
C ILE A 116 -15.95 4.90 17.73
N ARG A 117 -14.61 4.96 17.68
CA ARG A 117 -13.81 6.00 18.33
C ARG A 117 -14.36 7.42 18.07
N PRO A 118 -14.40 8.31 19.07
CA PRO A 118 -14.94 9.68 18.91
C PRO A 118 -14.25 10.50 17.83
N ALA A 119 -12.97 10.23 17.55
CA ALA A 119 -12.19 10.90 16.51
C ALA A 119 -12.73 10.69 15.08
N VAL A 120 -13.58 9.67 14.85
CA VAL A 120 -14.25 9.48 13.56
C VAL A 120 -15.46 10.41 13.51
N GLN A 121 -15.41 11.34 12.57
CA GLN A 121 -16.50 12.27 12.25
C GLN A 121 -17.78 11.48 11.92
N ARG A 122 -18.94 12.02 12.33
CA ARG A 122 -20.28 11.42 12.13
C ARG A 122 -21.14 12.30 11.23
N ASP A 123 -20.53 12.80 10.17
CA ASP A 123 -21.12 13.75 9.24
C ASP A 123 -20.78 13.33 7.78
N PRO A 124 -21.32 14.02 6.75
CA PRO A 124 -21.06 13.69 5.35
C PRO A 124 -19.58 13.73 4.94
N SER A 125 -18.74 14.50 5.64
CA SER A 125 -17.31 14.58 5.35
C SER A 125 -16.60 13.26 5.66
N ALA A 126 -17.04 12.53 6.68
CA ALA A 126 -16.55 11.19 6.98
C ALA A 126 -16.85 10.21 5.83
N VAL A 127 -18.06 10.27 5.28
CA VAL A 127 -18.47 9.44 4.14
C VAL A 127 -17.62 9.78 2.92
N ALA A 128 -17.44 11.08 2.63
CA ALA A 128 -16.62 11.57 1.52
C ALA A 128 -15.15 11.12 1.64
N ALA A 129 -14.57 11.21 2.83
CA ALA A 129 -13.23 10.75 3.15
C ALA A 129 -13.05 9.23 2.96
N HIS A 130 -14.03 8.43 3.40
CA HIS A 130 -13.98 6.97 3.24
C HIS A 130 -14.26 6.51 1.81
N LEU A 131 -15.15 7.20 1.09
CA LEU A 131 -15.47 6.93 -0.31
C LEU A 131 -14.23 7.07 -1.19
N THR A 132 -13.38 8.05 -0.91
CA THR A 132 -12.14 8.31 -1.66
C THR A 132 -10.92 7.59 -1.10
N MET A 133 -11.03 6.99 0.09
CA MET A 133 -9.90 6.47 0.88
C MET A 133 -8.88 7.56 1.28
N LEU A 134 -9.23 8.85 1.21
CA LEU A 134 -8.33 9.99 1.47
C LEU A 134 -8.41 10.53 2.91
N MET A 135 -8.97 9.75 3.84
CA MET A 135 -9.26 10.21 5.21
C MET A 135 -8.07 10.89 5.91
N ASP A 136 -6.84 10.40 5.77
CA ASP A 136 -5.70 10.99 6.48
C ASP A 136 -5.25 12.34 5.89
N VAL A 137 -5.43 12.54 4.57
CA VAL A 137 -5.03 13.76 3.83
C VAL A 137 -6.11 14.84 3.77
N VAL A 138 -7.28 14.55 4.36
CA VAL A 138 -8.35 15.52 4.60
C VAL A 138 -8.59 15.71 6.11
N ASN A 139 -7.57 15.41 6.92
CA ASN A 139 -7.61 15.48 8.39
C ASN A 139 -8.81 14.77 9.03
N GLY A 140 -9.27 13.69 8.41
CA GLY A 140 -10.30 12.78 8.95
C GLY A 140 -9.67 11.60 9.68
N ALA A 141 -10.50 10.80 10.36
CA ALA A 141 -10.09 9.55 10.98
C ALA A 141 -10.79 8.36 10.31
N GLY A 142 -10.07 7.25 10.13
CA GLY A 142 -10.66 6.01 9.61
C GLY A 142 -11.60 5.33 10.61
N VAL A 143 -12.66 4.68 10.13
CA VAL A 143 -13.51 3.80 10.94
C VAL A 143 -12.67 2.72 11.66
N VAL A 144 -11.65 2.22 10.95
CA VAL A 144 -10.57 1.40 11.50
C VAL A 144 -9.29 2.22 11.54
N ASP A 145 -8.58 2.16 12.67
CA ASP A 145 -7.41 2.99 12.94
C ASP A 145 -6.34 2.84 11.88
N THR A 146 -6.09 1.63 11.40
CA THR A 146 -5.06 1.30 10.43
C THR A 146 -5.37 1.75 9.00
N MET A 147 -6.55 2.28 8.70
CA MET A 147 -6.93 2.70 7.35
C MET A 147 -6.18 3.94 6.85
N TRP A 148 -5.52 4.70 7.73
CA TRP A 148 -4.78 5.91 7.35
C TRP A 148 -3.72 5.65 6.26
N THR A 149 -3.07 4.48 6.27
CA THR A 149 -2.02 4.14 5.28
C THR A 149 -2.57 4.04 3.86
N LEU A 150 -3.86 3.71 3.72
CA LEU A 150 -4.54 3.59 2.43
C LEU A 150 -4.68 4.95 1.74
N SER A 151 -4.76 6.05 2.51
CA SER A 151 -4.75 7.39 1.96
C SER A 151 -3.48 7.66 1.17
N TYR A 152 -2.33 7.27 1.73
CA TYR A 152 -1.04 7.45 1.05
C TYR A 152 -0.90 6.53 -0.17
N GLU A 153 -1.44 5.31 -0.13
CA GLU A 153 -1.50 4.45 -1.31
C GLU A 153 -2.40 5.06 -2.41
N MET A 154 -3.55 5.64 -2.05
CA MET A 154 -4.45 6.34 -2.97
C MET A 154 -3.81 7.59 -3.58
N VAL A 155 -3.17 8.43 -2.77
CA VAL A 155 -2.39 9.58 -3.24
C VAL A 155 -1.32 9.12 -4.23
N PHE A 156 -0.60 8.05 -3.93
CA PHE A 156 0.39 7.51 -4.86
C PHE A 156 -0.22 7.02 -6.17
N TYR A 157 -1.40 6.36 -6.14
CA TYR A 157 -2.12 5.97 -7.36
C TYR A 157 -2.46 7.19 -8.24
N LEU A 158 -2.95 8.28 -7.63
CA LEU A 158 -3.32 9.52 -8.34
C LEU A 158 -2.08 10.21 -8.93
N LEU A 159 -0.99 10.34 -8.15
CA LEU A 159 0.26 10.95 -8.60
C LEU A 159 0.93 10.15 -9.72
N VAL A 160 1.05 8.82 -9.57
CA VAL A 160 1.64 7.95 -10.59
C VAL A 160 0.81 7.99 -11.88
N THR A 161 -0.51 8.09 -11.76
CA THR A 161 -1.39 8.28 -12.92
C THR A 161 -1.08 9.58 -13.66
N ALA A 162 -1.01 10.71 -12.94
CA ALA A 162 -0.70 12.02 -13.51
C ALA A 162 0.70 12.05 -14.16
N LEU A 163 1.71 11.50 -13.49
CA LEU A 163 3.08 11.40 -13.98
C LEU A 163 3.17 10.50 -15.21
N PHE A 164 2.42 9.42 -15.25
CA PHE A 164 2.37 8.52 -16.40
C PHE A 164 1.78 9.23 -17.62
N THR A 165 0.64 9.93 -17.47
CA THR A 165 0.01 10.69 -18.55
C THR A 165 0.87 11.88 -19.02
N ALA A 166 1.68 12.46 -18.14
CA ALA A 166 2.62 13.53 -18.49
C ALA A 166 3.94 13.02 -19.13
N GLY A 167 4.16 11.71 -19.21
CA GLY A 167 5.46 11.16 -19.61
C GLY A 167 6.60 11.36 -18.60
N LEU A 168 6.29 11.88 -17.41
CA LEU A 168 7.25 12.17 -16.33
C LEU A 168 7.49 10.98 -15.40
N HIS A 169 6.76 9.87 -15.57
CA HIS A 169 6.88 8.67 -14.74
C HIS A 169 8.32 8.15 -14.62
N ARG A 170 9.18 8.38 -15.64
CA ARG A 170 10.60 8.00 -15.66
C ARG A 170 11.47 8.79 -14.68
N ARG A 171 11.04 9.97 -14.22
CA ARG A 171 11.77 10.83 -13.28
C ARG A 171 11.53 10.47 -11.81
N SER A 172 11.25 9.19 -11.50
CA SER A 172 10.89 8.75 -10.14
C SER A 172 11.97 9.04 -9.10
N GLY A 173 13.26 8.97 -9.47
CA GLY A 173 14.38 9.24 -8.56
C GLY A 173 14.39 10.68 -8.03
N PRO A 174 14.49 11.70 -8.91
CA PRO A 174 14.39 13.10 -8.50
C PRO A 174 13.09 13.44 -7.74
N ILE A 175 11.97 12.84 -8.14
CA ILE A 175 10.69 13.02 -7.43
C ILE A 175 10.75 12.47 -6.00
N ALA A 176 11.39 11.31 -5.80
CA ALA A 176 11.60 10.74 -4.47
C ALA A 176 12.39 11.69 -3.56
N VAL A 177 13.45 12.28 -4.10
CA VAL A 177 14.31 13.25 -3.39
C VAL A 177 13.55 14.53 -3.09
N ALA A 178 12.76 15.04 -4.03
CA ALA A 178 11.91 16.21 -3.81
C ALA A 178 10.93 15.99 -2.65
N PHE A 179 10.26 14.83 -2.59
CA PHE A 179 9.41 14.49 -1.44
C PHE A 179 10.20 14.34 -0.13
N GLY A 180 11.43 13.82 -0.18
CA GLY A 180 12.32 13.76 0.98
C GLY A 180 12.70 15.16 1.49
N LEU A 181 13.03 16.09 0.59
CA LEU A 181 13.32 17.48 0.95
C LEU A 181 12.09 18.18 1.53
N VAL A 182 10.91 17.95 0.94
CA VAL A 182 9.63 18.46 1.46
C VAL A 182 9.35 17.89 2.85
N ALA A 183 9.62 16.60 3.09
CA ALA A 183 9.47 16.00 4.42
C ALA A 183 10.34 16.71 5.46
N VAL A 184 11.62 16.95 5.14
CA VAL A 184 12.53 17.69 6.04
C VAL A 184 12.04 19.12 6.26
N GLY A 185 11.70 19.85 5.18
CA GLY A 185 11.27 21.24 5.25
C GLY A 185 9.95 21.44 6.01
N THR A 186 8.95 20.60 5.75
CA THR A 186 7.66 20.67 6.46
C THR A 186 7.78 20.19 7.91
N GLY A 187 8.66 19.23 8.21
CA GLY A 187 8.90 18.79 9.59
C GLY A 187 9.52 19.87 10.48
N LEU A 188 10.20 20.85 9.87
CA LEU A 188 10.79 22.00 10.56
C LEU A 188 9.81 23.14 10.86
N VAL A 189 8.80 23.32 9.99
CA VAL A 189 8.00 24.55 9.95
C VAL A 189 6.53 24.30 10.28
N VAL A 190 6.02 23.10 10.04
CA VAL A 190 4.58 22.80 10.08
C VAL A 190 4.26 21.77 11.15
N THR A 191 3.49 22.18 12.16
CA THR A 191 3.11 21.34 13.30
C THR A 191 1.64 20.89 13.26
N ALA A 192 0.83 21.45 12.36
CA ALA A 192 -0.58 21.13 12.21
C ALA A 192 -1.04 21.20 10.74
N PRO A 193 -2.14 20.51 10.37
CA PRO A 193 -2.75 20.67 9.05
C PRO A 193 -3.13 22.12 8.77
N LEU A 194 -2.93 22.56 7.52
CA LEU A 194 -3.22 23.92 7.06
C LEU A 194 -4.65 24.05 6.51
N LEU A 195 -5.26 22.96 6.06
CA LEU A 195 -6.64 22.94 5.55
C LEU A 195 -7.65 22.44 6.59
N PRO A 196 -8.85 23.03 6.66
CA PRO A 196 -9.95 22.48 7.45
C PRO A 196 -10.42 21.16 6.84
N GLY A 197 -10.50 20.12 7.66
CA GLY A 197 -10.77 18.76 7.21
C GLY A 197 -12.13 18.55 6.52
N PRO A 198 -13.27 18.90 7.15
CA PRO A 198 -14.58 18.55 6.62
C PRO A 198 -14.87 19.14 5.22
N PRO A 199 -14.62 20.45 4.95
CA PRO A 199 -14.81 21.00 3.62
C PRO A 199 -13.86 20.35 2.58
N ALA A 200 -12.60 20.13 2.95
CA ALA A 200 -11.62 19.49 2.07
C ALA A 200 -12.04 18.07 1.67
N ALA A 201 -12.63 17.31 2.60
CA ALA A 201 -13.14 15.96 2.32
C ALA A 201 -14.28 15.97 1.29
N VAL A 202 -15.27 16.87 1.44
CA VAL A 202 -16.41 16.94 0.51
C VAL A 202 -15.96 17.41 -0.88
N VAL A 203 -15.17 18.49 -0.95
CA VAL A 203 -14.68 19.03 -2.23
C VAL A 203 -13.80 18.00 -2.95
N SER A 204 -12.87 17.36 -2.23
CA SER A 204 -12.01 16.34 -2.82
C SER A 204 -12.79 15.11 -3.29
N ALA A 205 -13.86 14.72 -2.61
CA ALA A 205 -14.71 13.62 -3.08
C ALA A 205 -15.43 13.94 -4.39
N VAL A 206 -15.96 15.16 -4.56
CA VAL A 206 -16.57 15.60 -5.82
C VAL A 206 -15.54 15.57 -6.95
N VAL A 207 -14.36 16.16 -6.72
CA VAL A 207 -13.26 16.17 -7.71
C VAL A 207 -12.77 14.75 -8.02
N PHE A 208 -12.66 13.89 -7.01
CA PHE A 208 -12.24 12.50 -7.17
C PHE A 208 -13.22 11.71 -8.04
N VAL A 209 -14.52 11.77 -7.72
CA VAL A 209 -15.55 11.03 -8.46
C VAL A 209 -15.66 11.54 -9.90
N ALA A 210 -15.73 12.86 -10.09
CA ALA A 210 -15.81 13.46 -11.42
C ALA A 210 -14.55 13.17 -12.25
N GLY A 211 -13.37 13.36 -11.67
CA GLY A 211 -12.08 13.10 -12.32
C GLY A 211 -11.93 11.62 -12.69
N LEU A 212 -12.28 10.70 -11.79
CA LEU A 212 -12.20 9.26 -12.06
C LEU A 212 -13.22 8.83 -13.12
N ALA A 213 -14.42 9.43 -13.14
CA ALA A 213 -15.40 9.20 -14.19
C ALA A 213 -14.90 9.68 -15.56
N CYS A 214 -14.27 10.85 -15.65
CA CYS A 214 -13.61 11.31 -16.88
C CYS A 214 -12.47 10.38 -17.32
N LEU A 215 -11.64 9.96 -16.36
CA LEU A 215 -10.50 9.08 -16.59
C LEU A 215 -10.92 7.70 -17.14
N ILE A 216 -11.97 7.10 -16.55
CA ILE A 216 -12.52 5.81 -16.96
C ILE A 216 -13.39 5.94 -18.22
N GLY A 217 -14.13 7.04 -18.36
CA GLY A 217 -14.97 7.33 -19.52
C GLY A 217 -14.16 7.66 -20.79
N GLY A 218 -12.88 8.00 -20.65
CA GLY A 218 -11.98 8.31 -21.76
C GLY A 218 -12.07 9.76 -22.27
N ARG A 219 -13.05 10.54 -21.81
CA ARG A 219 -13.17 11.97 -22.12
C ARG A 219 -12.30 12.78 -21.17
N TRP A 220 -11.52 13.74 -21.69
CA TRP A 220 -10.66 14.62 -20.88
C TRP A 220 -9.65 13.86 -20.00
N ARG A 221 -9.19 12.69 -20.46
CA ARG A 221 -8.38 11.76 -19.64
C ARG A 221 -7.13 12.40 -19.07
N VAL A 222 -6.43 13.21 -19.87
CA VAL A 222 -5.18 13.88 -19.46
C VAL A 222 -5.47 14.96 -18.43
N GLN A 223 -6.47 15.81 -18.69
CA GLN A 223 -6.89 16.88 -17.79
C GLN A 223 -7.36 16.31 -16.44
N ALA A 224 -8.15 15.23 -16.47
CA ALA A 224 -8.62 14.54 -15.28
C ALA A 224 -7.44 13.95 -14.47
N ALA A 225 -6.47 13.32 -15.13
CA ALA A 225 -5.28 12.80 -14.45
C ALA A 225 -4.49 13.92 -13.75
N TYR A 226 -4.32 15.07 -14.40
CA TYR A 226 -3.64 16.22 -13.81
C TYR A 226 -4.41 16.84 -12.66
N LEU A 227 -5.72 17.03 -12.79
CA LEU A 227 -6.57 17.55 -11.73
C LEU A 227 -6.54 16.64 -10.49
N LEU A 228 -6.66 15.33 -10.69
CA LEU A 228 -6.58 14.33 -9.63
C LEU A 228 -5.19 14.30 -8.96
N GLY A 229 -4.12 14.36 -9.75
CA GLY A 229 -2.76 14.40 -9.25
C GLY A 229 -2.47 15.69 -8.46
N LEU A 230 -2.92 16.84 -8.96
CA LEU A 230 -2.78 18.12 -8.29
C LEU A 230 -3.58 18.15 -6.97
N MET A 231 -4.84 17.69 -6.99
CA MET A 231 -5.65 17.55 -5.79
C MET A 231 -4.94 16.67 -4.75
N ALA A 232 -4.42 15.51 -5.16
CA ALA A 232 -3.69 14.60 -4.26
C ALA A 232 -2.44 15.26 -3.66
N LEU A 233 -1.69 16.02 -4.47
CA LEU A 233 -0.51 16.75 -4.01
C LEU A 233 -0.88 17.87 -3.03
N VAL A 234 -1.89 18.67 -3.33
CA VAL A 234 -2.36 19.74 -2.45
C VAL A 234 -2.81 19.17 -1.11
N LEU A 235 -3.68 18.15 -1.12
CA LEU A 235 -4.16 17.51 0.11
C LEU A 235 -3.02 16.89 0.93
N LEU A 236 -2.06 16.23 0.29
CA LEU A 236 -0.88 15.70 0.98
C LEU A 236 -0.07 16.78 1.69
N LEU A 237 0.14 17.93 1.04
CA LEU A 237 1.01 19.00 1.54
C LEU A 237 0.32 19.97 2.49
N THR A 238 -1.01 19.92 2.59
CA THR A 238 -1.77 20.92 3.36
C THR A 238 -2.85 20.32 4.27
N GLY A 239 -3.42 19.17 3.93
CA GLY A 239 -4.51 18.53 4.67
C GLY A 239 -4.13 17.25 5.43
N ALA A 240 -2.93 16.70 5.20
CA ALA A 240 -2.43 15.55 5.93
C ALA A 240 -2.31 15.83 7.43
N ARG A 241 -2.75 14.88 8.25
CA ARG A 241 -2.64 14.97 9.72
C ARG A 241 -1.20 15.23 10.17
N VAL A 242 -0.24 14.60 9.51
CA VAL A 242 1.20 14.77 9.73
C VAL A 242 1.88 14.96 8.37
N ILE A 243 1.98 16.20 7.91
CA ILE A 243 2.41 16.54 6.53
C ILE A 243 3.80 15.98 6.20
N TRP A 244 4.78 16.19 7.08
CA TRP A 244 6.15 15.71 6.87
C TRP A 244 6.21 14.19 6.70
N PHE A 245 5.37 13.48 7.46
CA PHE A 245 5.34 12.03 7.47
C PHE A 245 4.68 11.49 6.20
N GLY A 246 3.61 12.13 5.72
CA GLY A 246 3.03 11.84 4.41
C GLY A 246 4.04 12.02 3.29
N ALA A 247 4.76 13.15 3.28
CA ALA A 247 5.83 13.39 2.30
C ALA A 247 6.95 12.34 2.37
N ALA A 248 7.35 11.93 3.58
CA ALA A 248 8.34 10.88 3.78
C ALA A 248 7.86 9.51 3.24
N ILE A 249 6.58 9.16 3.43
CA ILE A 249 5.98 7.95 2.85
C ILE A 249 6.06 7.98 1.32
N LEU A 250 5.68 9.10 0.69
CA LEU A 250 5.75 9.24 -0.76
C LEU A 250 7.20 9.16 -1.26
N ALA A 251 8.16 9.73 -0.53
CA ALA A 251 9.58 9.58 -0.83
C ALA A 251 10.03 8.10 -0.84
N VAL A 252 9.61 7.33 0.18
CA VAL A 252 9.90 5.88 0.28
C VAL A 252 9.25 5.09 -0.87
N MET A 253 8.01 5.41 -1.23
CA MET A 253 7.33 4.76 -2.36
C MET A 253 8.05 5.04 -3.69
N PHE A 254 8.41 6.29 -3.97
CA PHE A 254 9.19 6.61 -5.17
C PHE A 254 10.62 6.05 -5.13
N ALA A 255 11.23 5.89 -3.95
CA ALA A 255 12.50 5.15 -3.81
C ALA A 255 12.33 3.67 -4.22
N GLY A 256 11.22 3.03 -3.85
CA GLY A 256 10.87 1.69 -4.37
C GLY A 256 10.80 1.65 -5.89
N THR A 257 10.27 2.70 -6.52
CA THR A 257 10.28 2.83 -7.99
C THR A 257 11.69 3.03 -8.55
N ALA A 258 12.54 3.81 -7.89
CA ALA A 258 13.94 3.98 -8.28
C ALA A 258 14.71 2.65 -8.21
N ILE A 259 14.48 1.83 -7.18
CA ILE A 259 15.04 0.47 -7.07
C ILE A 259 14.60 -0.40 -8.25
N HIS A 260 13.31 -0.37 -8.61
CA HIS A 260 12.81 -1.10 -9.78
C HIS A 260 13.52 -0.67 -11.08
N ARG A 261 13.70 0.65 -11.28
CA ARG A 261 14.39 1.19 -12.46
C ARG A 261 15.85 0.78 -12.52
N TRP A 262 16.54 0.81 -11.37
CA TRP A 262 17.92 0.35 -11.25
C TRP A 262 18.04 -1.14 -11.62
N GLU A 263 17.15 -1.99 -11.10
CA GLU A 263 17.16 -3.42 -11.44
C GLU A 263 16.99 -3.69 -12.94
N ARG A 264 16.20 -2.83 -13.61
CA ARG A 264 15.96 -2.90 -15.05
C ARG A 264 17.05 -2.23 -15.90
N GLY A 265 18.09 -1.66 -15.29
CA GLY A 265 19.16 -0.94 -16.00
C GLY A 265 18.73 0.42 -16.57
N THR A 266 17.62 1.00 -16.09
CA THR A 266 17.05 2.26 -16.59
C THR A 266 17.20 3.43 -15.61
N GLY A 267 17.87 3.21 -14.47
CA GLY A 267 18.05 4.21 -13.43
C GLY A 267 19.20 3.86 -12.47
N SER A 268 19.44 4.73 -11.50
CA SER A 268 20.53 4.63 -10.52
C SER A 268 20.00 4.56 -9.08
N LEU A 269 20.87 4.15 -8.14
CA LEU A 269 20.52 4.01 -6.72
C LEU A 269 20.78 5.26 -5.87
N TRP A 270 21.45 6.30 -6.40
CA TRP A 270 21.69 7.53 -5.63
C TRP A 270 20.42 8.15 -5.03
N PRO A 271 19.23 8.13 -5.69
CA PRO A 271 18.02 8.68 -5.09
C PRO A 271 17.57 7.90 -3.86
N VAL A 272 17.82 6.59 -3.84
CA VAL A 272 17.48 5.71 -2.71
C VAL A 272 18.34 6.06 -1.50
N ALA A 273 19.65 6.27 -1.72
CA ALA A 273 20.56 6.72 -0.66
C ALA A 273 20.18 8.11 -0.14
N ALA A 274 19.89 9.06 -1.02
CA ALA A 274 19.45 10.40 -0.65
C ALA A 274 18.13 10.35 0.15
N VAL A 275 17.15 9.56 -0.28
CA VAL A 275 15.88 9.38 0.44
C VAL A 275 16.10 8.74 1.81
N ALA A 276 16.99 7.74 1.93
CA ALA A 276 17.29 7.14 3.23
C ALA A 276 17.82 8.16 4.24
N VAL A 277 18.69 9.08 3.79
CA VAL A 277 19.19 10.19 4.63
C VAL A 277 18.06 11.17 4.94
N LEU A 278 17.35 11.67 3.94
CA LEU A 278 16.31 12.70 4.11
C LEU A 278 15.17 12.21 5.01
N VAL A 279 14.67 11.00 4.78
CA VAL A 279 13.62 10.38 5.60
C VAL A 279 14.15 10.04 7.00
N GLY A 280 15.42 9.66 7.13
CA GLY A 280 16.07 9.43 8.42
C GLY A 280 16.13 10.67 9.30
N VAL A 281 16.43 11.85 8.71
CA VAL A 281 16.54 13.11 9.45
C VAL A 281 15.22 13.86 9.62
N ALA A 282 14.21 13.58 8.80
CA ALA A 282 12.92 14.28 8.81
C ALA A 282 12.27 14.41 10.20
N PRO A 283 12.26 13.38 11.07
CA PRO A 283 11.65 13.49 12.39
C PRO A 283 12.60 13.95 13.51
N VAL A 284 13.82 14.41 13.23
CA VAL A 284 14.77 14.85 14.28
C VAL A 284 14.17 15.95 15.17
N TRP A 285 13.29 16.77 14.60
CA TRP A 285 12.59 17.88 15.25
C TRP A 285 11.20 17.50 15.79
N ALA A 286 10.75 16.28 15.50
CA ALA A 286 9.40 15.83 15.80
C ALA A 286 9.09 15.85 17.31
N PRO A 287 10.01 15.43 18.21
CA PRO A 287 9.77 15.52 19.66
C PRO A 287 9.54 16.95 20.15
N GLN A 288 10.29 17.92 19.63
CA GLN A 288 10.17 19.35 19.99
C GLN A 288 8.85 19.95 19.48
N ALA A 289 8.35 19.45 18.35
CA ALA A 289 7.06 19.81 17.77
C ALA A 289 5.85 19.06 18.38
N GLY A 290 6.04 18.26 19.43
CA GLY A 290 4.97 17.53 20.12
C GLY A 290 4.65 16.14 19.57
N TRP A 291 5.39 15.66 18.56
CA TRP A 291 5.22 14.33 17.96
C TRP A 291 6.00 13.24 18.73
N TRP A 292 5.61 13.01 19.98
CA TRP A 292 6.29 12.11 20.93
C TRP A 292 6.40 10.64 20.47
N TRP A 293 5.56 10.21 19.51
CA TRP A 293 5.52 8.85 19.00
C TRP A 293 6.68 8.51 18.04
N VAL A 294 7.42 9.51 17.55
CA VAL A 294 8.65 9.31 16.75
C VAL A 294 9.87 9.73 17.55
N ARG A 295 10.74 8.77 17.86
CA ARG A 295 12.04 9.02 18.48
C ARG A 295 13.16 8.78 17.46
N PRO A 296 14.17 9.67 17.34
CA PRO A 296 15.21 9.55 16.31
C PRO A 296 15.93 8.20 16.28
N GLY A 297 16.33 7.66 17.43
CA GLY A 297 17.00 6.36 17.52
C GLY A 297 16.16 5.20 16.97
N PRO A 298 14.98 4.90 17.57
CA PRO A 298 14.06 3.89 17.05
C PRO A 298 13.61 4.13 15.61
N TRP A 299 13.51 5.38 15.16
CA TRP A 299 13.17 5.69 13.77
C TRP A 299 14.26 5.24 12.79
N LEU A 300 15.52 5.59 13.06
CA LEU A 300 16.65 5.23 12.21
C LEU A 300 16.85 3.71 12.15
N THR A 301 16.72 3.02 13.28
CA THR A 301 16.78 1.55 13.32
C THR A 301 15.63 0.92 12.53
N THR A 302 14.41 1.46 12.65
CA THR A 302 13.24 1.02 11.87
C THR A 302 13.48 1.15 10.37
N LEU A 303 14.00 2.31 9.94
CA LEU A 303 14.31 2.58 8.54
C LEU A 303 15.40 1.64 8.02
N ALA A 304 16.48 1.44 8.80
CA ALA A 304 17.57 0.54 8.47
C ALA A 304 17.09 -0.92 8.34
N LEU A 305 16.26 -1.40 9.26
CA LEU A 305 15.69 -2.75 9.21
C LEU A 305 14.77 -2.95 8.00
N ALA A 306 13.91 -1.96 7.69
CA ALA A 306 13.03 -2.03 6.52
C ALA A 306 13.86 -2.08 5.23
N ALA A 307 14.88 -1.24 5.11
CA ALA A 307 15.80 -1.23 3.97
C ALA A 307 16.59 -2.53 3.85
N ALA A 308 17.14 -3.04 4.97
CA ALA A 308 17.89 -4.29 5.00
C ALA A 308 17.01 -5.49 4.63
N THR A 309 15.78 -5.53 5.12
CA THR A 309 14.81 -6.60 4.79
C THR A 309 14.47 -6.58 3.31
N PHE A 310 14.18 -5.40 2.75
CA PHE A 310 13.91 -5.25 1.32
C PHE A 310 15.12 -5.65 0.48
N ALA A 311 16.31 -5.15 0.81
CA ALA A 311 17.56 -5.46 0.12
C ALA A 311 17.91 -6.95 0.19
N GLY A 312 17.74 -7.59 1.36
CA GLY A 312 17.96 -9.01 1.56
C GLY A 312 16.99 -9.86 0.74
N ALA A 313 15.70 -9.54 0.76
CA ALA A 313 14.70 -10.23 -0.07
C ALA A 313 14.98 -10.03 -1.57
N MET A 314 15.42 -8.84 -1.97
CA MET A 314 15.84 -8.55 -3.34
C MET A 314 17.10 -9.34 -3.73
N ALA A 315 18.10 -9.46 -2.86
CA ALA A 315 19.28 -10.29 -3.12
C ALA A 315 18.91 -11.77 -3.30
N LEU A 316 17.93 -12.24 -2.53
CA LEU A 316 17.43 -13.63 -2.57
C LEU A 316 16.32 -13.85 -3.62
N ARG A 317 15.96 -12.85 -4.44
CA ARG A 317 14.79 -12.90 -5.35
C ARG A 317 14.79 -14.03 -6.37
N ARG A 318 15.96 -14.58 -6.71
CA ARG A 318 16.12 -15.73 -7.63
C ARG A 318 16.01 -17.08 -6.92
N ARG A 319 16.00 -17.11 -5.59
CA ARG A 319 15.85 -18.34 -4.81
C ARG A 319 14.37 -18.70 -4.64
N ARG A 320 14.11 -19.96 -4.29
CA ARG A 320 12.75 -20.42 -3.97
C ARG A 320 12.30 -19.78 -2.66
N VAL A 321 11.12 -19.16 -2.69
CA VAL A 321 10.50 -18.56 -1.51
C VAL A 321 9.57 -19.58 -0.86
N PRO A 322 9.60 -19.75 0.48
CA PRO A 322 8.69 -20.66 1.19
C PRO A 322 7.22 -20.39 0.86
N ARG A 323 6.45 -21.46 0.59
CA ARG A 323 5.03 -21.36 0.21
C ARG A 323 4.19 -20.64 1.26
N ALA A 324 4.50 -20.84 2.55
CA ALA A 324 3.80 -20.17 3.65
C ALA A 324 3.96 -18.65 3.61
N LEU A 325 5.17 -18.14 3.33
CA LEU A 325 5.40 -16.69 3.22
C LEU A 325 4.70 -16.08 2.01
N VAL A 326 4.72 -16.80 0.87
CA VAL A 326 3.97 -16.37 -0.31
C VAL A 326 2.48 -16.32 0.01
N TRP A 327 1.95 -17.37 0.66
CA TRP A 327 0.55 -17.47 1.06
C TRP A 327 0.13 -16.32 2.00
N LEU A 328 0.93 -16.01 3.02
CA LEU A 328 0.71 -14.85 3.88
C LEU A 328 0.66 -13.55 3.07
N GLY A 329 1.54 -13.42 2.08
CA GLY A 329 1.52 -12.33 1.11
C GLY A 329 0.25 -12.22 0.29
N LEU A 330 -0.36 -13.35 -0.08
CA LEU A 330 -1.61 -13.39 -0.85
C LEU A 330 -2.78 -12.79 -0.09
N ILE A 331 -2.90 -13.13 1.20
CA ILE A 331 -3.99 -12.71 2.09
C ILE A 331 -3.63 -11.45 2.89
N SER A 332 -2.47 -10.84 2.62
CA SER A 332 -1.89 -9.79 3.46
C SER A 332 -2.80 -8.56 3.58
N TYR A 333 -3.61 -8.28 2.55
CA TYR A 333 -4.52 -7.15 2.54
C TYR A 333 -5.71 -7.38 3.48
N SER A 334 -6.29 -8.58 3.48
CA SER A 334 -7.33 -8.98 4.43
C SER A 334 -6.79 -8.98 5.86
N VAL A 335 -5.59 -9.54 6.08
CA VAL A 335 -4.91 -9.53 7.39
C VAL A 335 -4.76 -8.09 7.89
N TYR A 336 -4.27 -7.20 7.03
CA TYR A 336 -4.08 -5.80 7.36
C TYR A 336 -5.38 -5.08 7.75
N LEU A 337 -6.52 -5.37 7.09
CA LEU A 337 -7.78 -4.71 7.41
C LEU A 337 -8.53 -5.33 8.59
N LEU A 338 -8.47 -6.65 8.74
CA LEU A 338 -9.25 -7.38 9.76
C LEU A 338 -8.58 -7.40 11.13
N HIS A 339 -7.26 -7.31 11.22
CA HIS A 339 -6.57 -7.52 12.50
C HIS A 339 -6.99 -6.54 13.60
N HIS A 340 -7.12 -5.24 13.29
CA HIS A 340 -7.44 -4.23 14.29
C HIS A 340 -8.90 -4.29 14.75
N PRO A 341 -9.91 -4.43 13.87
CA PRO A 341 -11.28 -4.68 14.31
C PRO A 341 -11.42 -5.93 15.16
N LEU A 342 -10.75 -7.03 14.79
CA LEU A 342 -10.79 -8.27 15.56
C LEU A 342 -10.08 -8.14 16.91
N LEU A 343 -8.99 -7.37 16.98
CA LEU A 343 -8.24 -7.17 18.21
C LEU A 343 -9.08 -6.48 19.29
N ARG A 344 -9.99 -5.57 18.91
CA ARG A 344 -10.87 -4.88 19.86
C ARG A 344 -11.77 -5.83 20.66
N TRP A 345 -12.07 -7.01 20.12
CA TRP A 345 -12.88 -8.02 20.79
C TRP A 345 -12.08 -8.86 21.79
N VAL A 346 -10.76 -8.88 21.72
CA VAL A 346 -9.93 -9.76 22.58
C VAL A 346 -10.09 -9.41 24.06
N PRO A 347 -9.94 -8.13 24.50
CA PRO A 347 -10.13 -7.78 25.90
C PRO A 347 -11.57 -7.98 26.40
N GLU A 348 -12.56 -7.86 25.51
CA GLU A 348 -13.97 -8.06 25.85
C GLU A 348 -14.33 -9.53 26.09
N ILE A 349 -13.68 -10.44 25.37
CA ILE A 349 -13.94 -11.88 25.47
C ILE A 349 -13.11 -12.54 26.57
N VAL A 350 -11.83 -12.17 26.68
CA VAL A 350 -10.86 -12.86 27.54
C VAL A 350 -10.49 -12.04 28.78
N GLY A 351 -10.83 -10.76 28.82
CA GLY A 351 -10.37 -9.84 29.86
C GLY A 351 -8.95 -9.31 29.64
N ASP A 352 -8.42 -8.61 30.63
CA ASP A 352 -7.05 -8.08 30.60
C ASP A 352 -6.02 -9.18 30.89
N VAL A 353 -5.25 -9.55 29.87
CA VAL A 353 -4.22 -10.60 29.95
C VAL A 353 -2.79 -10.06 29.99
N ARG A 354 -2.61 -8.72 30.07
CA ARG A 354 -1.28 -8.09 30.00
C ARG A 354 -0.32 -8.54 31.10
N THR A 355 -0.86 -8.94 32.25
CA THR A 355 -0.12 -9.46 33.41
C THR A 355 -0.39 -10.94 33.70
N ALA A 356 -1.12 -11.63 32.81
CA ALA A 356 -1.39 -13.05 32.95
C ALA A 356 -0.12 -13.89 32.71
N ASP A 357 -0.17 -15.16 33.14
CA ASP A 357 0.92 -16.11 32.92
C ASP A 357 1.27 -16.25 31.43
N ALA A 358 2.56 -16.52 31.15
CA ALA A 358 3.07 -16.62 29.79
C ALA A 358 2.32 -17.67 28.93
N ALA A 359 1.84 -18.75 29.54
CA ALA A 359 1.04 -19.76 28.86
C ALA A 359 -0.32 -19.21 28.40
N VAL A 360 -0.98 -18.40 29.24
CA VAL A 360 -2.25 -17.74 28.91
C VAL A 360 -2.03 -16.70 27.82
N GLN A 361 -0.99 -15.86 27.94
CA GLN A 361 -0.63 -14.88 26.91
C GLN A 361 -0.36 -15.56 25.56
N ALA A 362 0.42 -16.64 25.55
CA ALA A 362 0.72 -17.41 24.35
C ALA A 362 -0.55 -18.03 23.73
N ALA A 363 -1.46 -18.57 24.55
CA ALA A 363 -2.72 -19.12 24.08
C ALA A 363 -3.62 -18.05 23.44
N VAL A 364 -3.74 -16.88 24.07
CA VAL A 364 -4.53 -15.76 23.53
C VAL A 364 -3.93 -15.24 22.22
N ILE A 365 -2.61 -15.07 22.16
CA ILE A 365 -1.90 -14.67 20.94
C ILE A 365 -2.14 -15.69 19.82
N ALA A 366 -1.96 -16.98 20.10
CA ALA A 366 -2.18 -18.04 19.11
C ALA A 366 -3.63 -18.09 18.62
N GLY A 367 -4.60 -17.97 19.54
CA GLY A 367 -6.02 -17.92 19.21
C GLY A 367 -6.38 -16.71 18.35
N TYR A 368 -5.92 -15.51 18.73
CA TYR A 368 -6.13 -14.29 17.96
C TYR A 368 -5.53 -14.40 16.55
N LEU A 369 -4.27 -14.85 16.43
CA LEU A 369 -3.62 -15.03 15.13
C LEU A 369 -4.35 -16.06 14.27
N ALA A 370 -4.82 -17.16 14.86
CA ALA A 370 -5.62 -18.16 14.15
C ALA A 370 -6.92 -17.54 13.60
N VAL A 371 -7.66 -16.78 14.41
CA VAL A 371 -8.89 -16.10 13.98
C VAL A 371 -8.61 -15.11 12.86
N VAL A 372 -7.58 -14.25 13.00
CA VAL A 372 -7.18 -13.29 11.96
C VAL A 372 -6.84 -14.01 10.65
N LEU A 373 -6.02 -15.06 10.70
CA LEU A 373 -5.58 -15.79 9.50
C LEU A 373 -6.73 -16.56 8.83
N VAL A 374 -7.61 -17.19 9.61
CA VAL A 374 -8.78 -17.91 9.09
C VAL A 374 -9.76 -16.95 8.42
N LEU A 375 -10.16 -15.87 9.11
CA LEU A 375 -11.09 -14.89 8.54
C LEU A 375 -10.48 -14.17 7.33
N SER A 376 -9.18 -13.88 7.37
CA SER A 376 -8.45 -13.33 6.21
C SER A 376 -8.45 -14.29 5.03
N ARG A 377 -8.25 -15.59 5.26
CA ARG A 377 -8.29 -16.60 4.20
C ARG A 377 -9.69 -16.76 3.61
N LEU A 378 -10.74 -16.69 4.44
CA LEU A 378 -12.14 -16.78 4.00
C LEU A 378 -12.50 -15.55 3.16
N THR A 379 -12.30 -14.35 3.69
CA THR A 379 -12.59 -13.09 2.98
C THR A 379 -11.77 -12.94 1.69
N TYR A 380 -10.51 -13.35 1.69
CA TYR A 380 -9.70 -13.41 0.47
C TYR A 380 -10.34 -14.30 -0.60
N GLY A 381 -10.79 -15.50 -0.22
CA GLY A 381 -11.36 -16.48 -1.15
C GLY A 381 -12.77 -16.12 -1.64
N LEU A 382 -13.60 -15.57 -0.76
CA LEU A 382 -15.02 -15.32 -1.00
C LEU A 382 -15.28 -13.93 -1.59
N VAL A 383 -14.41 -12.96 -1.33
CA VAL A 383 -14.65 -11.55 -1.68
C VAL A 383 -13.54 -11.02 -2.58
N GLU A 384 -12.30 -11.05 -2.12
CA GLU A 384 -11.21 -10.42 -2.87
C GLU A 384 -10.93 -11.12 -4.20
N LEU A 385 -10.73 -12.44 -4.18
CA LEU A 385 -10.35 -13.19 -5.36
C LEU A 385 -11.43 -13.16 -6.46
N PRO A 386 -12.74 -13.34 -6.15
CA PRO A 386 -13.81 -13.17 -7.14
C PRO A 386 -13.86 -11.76 -7.72
N MET A 387 -13.72 -10.73 -6.90
CA MET A 387 -13.74 -9.34 -7.37
C MET A 387 -12.52 -8.99 -8.20
N GLN A 388 -11.33 -9.46 -7.84
CA GLN A 388 -10.14 -9.30 -8.67
C GLN A 388 -10.27 -10.04 -10.01
N ARG A 389 -10.89 -11.23 -10.04
CA ARG A 389 -11.20 -11.95 -11.29
C ARG A 389 -12.18 -11.15 -12.16
N LEU A 390 -13.22 -10.59 -11.56
CA LEU A 390 -14.20 -9.73 -12.25
C LEU A 390 -13.53 -8.48 -12.84
N GLY A 391 -12.72 -7.76 -12.05
CA GLY A 391 -11.96 -6.60 -12.52
C GLY A 391 -11.03 -6.92 -13.68
N ARG A 392 -10.37 -8.08 -13.66
CA ARG A 392 -9.54 -8.56 -14.80
C ARG A 392 -10.37 -8.80 -16.05
N ARG A 393 -11.55 -9.44 -15.93
CA ARG A 393 -12.46 -9.67 -17.06
C ARG A 393 -12.95 -8.36 -17.67
N ILE A 394 -13.34 -7.39 -16.83
CA ILE A 394 -13.78 -6.06 -17.29
C ILE A 394 -12.61 -5.32 -17.97
N GLY A 395 -11.42 -5.33 -17.37
CA GLY A 395 -10.22 -4.73 -17.95
C GLY A 395 -9.84 -5.33 -19.30
N ALA A 396 -9.94 -6.65 -19.47
CA ALA A 396 -9.67 -7.32 -20.75
C ALA A 396 -10.65 -6.85 -21.85
N ARG A 397 -11.94 -6.74 -21.53
CA ARG A 397 -12.96 -6.24 -22.47
C ARG A 397 -12.71 -4.78 -22.87
N ILE A 398 -12.28 -3.94 -21.91
CA ILE A 398 -11.92 -2.54 -22.17
C ILE A 398 -10.74 -2.46 -23.12
N ALA A 399 -9.67 -3.21 -22.86
CA ALA A 399 -8.48 -3.24 -23.69
C ALA A 399 -8.78 -3.76 -25.11
N GLN A 400 -9.64 -4.76 -25.27
CA GLN A 400 -10.08 -5.25 -26.57
C GLN A 400 -10.87 -4.19 -27.36
N ARG A 401 -11.82 -3.50 -26.71
CA ARG A 401 -12.58 -2.41 -27.36
C ARG A 401 -11.70 -1.24 -27.80
N GLY A 402 -10.67 -0.90 -27.02
CA GLY A 402 -9.72 0.15 -27.38
C GLY A 402 -8.85 -0.18 -28.60
N LYS A 403 -8.59 -1.47 -28.86
CA LYS A 403 -7.86 -1.92 -30.05
C LYS A 403 -8.71 -1.96 -31.33
N LEU A 404 -10.03 -2.10 -31.19
CA LEU A 404 -10.99 -2.13 -32.30
C LEU A 404 -11.49 -0.73 -32.71
N ALA A 405 -11.20 0.31 -31.92
CA ALA A 405 -11.51 1.70 -32.28
C ALA A 405 -10.48 2.21 -33.30
N PRO A 406 -10.87 2.58 -34.53
CA PRO A 406 -9.93 3.13 -35.51
C PRO A 406 -9.44 4.51 -35.02
N GLY A 407 -8.12 4.69 -34.91
CA GLY A 407 -7.51 6.04 -34.86
C GLY A 407 -6.74 6.47 -33.61
N ALA A 408 -6.47 5.60 -32.63
CA ALA A 408 -5.70 5.99 -31.42
C ALA A 408 -4.40 5.18 -31.22
N SER A 409 -3.60 5.02 -32.28
CA SER A 409 -2.18 4.69 -32.10
C SER A 409 -1.42 5.95 -31.71
N LEU A 410 -1.03 6.04 -30.43
CA LEU A 410 0.01 7.00 -30.03
C LEU A 410 1.26 6.75 -30.89
N PRO A 411 1.98 7.79 -31.36
CA PRO A 411 3.15 7.60 -32.19
C PRO A 411 4.17 6.75 -31.44
N GLY A 412 4.50 5.58 -31.99
CA GLY A 412 5.67 4.83 -31.58
C GLY A 412 6.94 5.64 -31.86
N PRO A 413 8.05 5.36 -31.16
CA PRO A 413 9.30 6.06 -31.39
C PRO A 413 9.70 5.91 -32.86
N ALA A 414 9.93 7.04 -33.53
CA ALA A 414 10.39 7.10 -34.90
C ALA A 414 11.62 6.20 -35.06
N ARG A 415 11.52 5.21 -35.94
CA ARG A 415 12.69 4.46 -36.40
C ARG A 415 13.60 5.46 -37.07
N ALA A 416 14.84 5.57 -36.59
CA ALA A 416 15.89 6.29 -37.28
C ALA A 416 16.13 5.59 -38.62
N GLU A 417 15.71 6.21 -39.72
CA GLU A 417 16.12 5.82 -41.06
C GLU A 417 17.63 6.01 -41.15
N THR A 418 18.33 4.90 -41.33
CA THR A 418 19.75 4.89 -41.61
C THR A 418 19.92 5.33 -43.08
N VAL A 419 20.16 6.61 -43.28
CA VAL A 419 20.65 7.12 -44.57
C VAL A 419 22.08 6.63 -44.72
N THR A 420 22.27 5.63 -45.58
CA THR A 420 23.59 5.31 -46.16
C THR A 420 23.56 5.80 -47.59
N ARG A 421 24.42 6.78 -47.88
CA ARG A 421 24.96 7.06 -49.21
C ARG A 421 26.32 6.39 -49.31
#